data_AF-A0A2A4JYK5-F1
#
_entry.id   AF-A0A2A4JYK5-F1
#
_cell.length_a   1.000
_cell.length_b   1.000
_cell.length_c   1.000
_cell.angle_alpha   90.00
_cell.angle_beta   90.00
_cell.angle_gamma   90.00
#
_symmetry.space_group_name_H-M   'P 1'
#
loop_
_entity.id
_entity.type
_entity.pdbx_description
1 polymer ?
#
loop_
_entity_poly.entity_id
_entity_poly.type
_entity_poly.pdbx_seq_one_letter_code
_entity_poly.pdbx_strand_id
1 'polypeptide(L)'
;MNYFNFSKLVMTLSVRRFLECRTATTKTIITAEGKDVVKRKSYENRITLISPDNSVSITDMKNAQSISIRRDLKLVKIQDVDSKTRRPVFKLMTNAEYHAEELSKRKEKQTARLNNTNKGEKLITLSSRIGEHDLMTGVRKMMKLVEKQYEVKVVIAGEDAAATDKSEKIYHVIETQVKNACKIVQKRMKGNSLRFQLLPLRESSSQGNNTSDSNQNDKDKGPL
;
A
#
# COMPACT_ATOMS: atom_id res chain seq x y z
N MET A 1 -39.94 56.43 -36.88
CA MET A 1 -40.59 56.35 -38.21
C MET A 1 -39.95 55.23 -38.98
N ASN A 2 -40.80 54.44 -39.65
CA ASN A 2 -40.53 53.34 -40.60
C ASN A 2 -40.01 52.04 -39.96
N TYR A 3 -40.86 51.08 -39.58
CA TYR A 3 -41.92 50.30 -40.26
C TYR A 3 -41.42 49.06 -41.03
N PHE A 4 -41.97 47.92 -40.57
CA PHE A 4 -42.42 46.73 -41.34
C PHE A 4 -41.34 45.86 -42.05
N ASN A 5 -41.46 44.54 -42.17
CA ASN A 5 -42.58 43.66 -41.86
C ASN A 5 -42.13 42.19 -41.67
N PHE A 6 -43.01 41.50 -40.97
CA PHE A 6 -43.19 40.05 -40.90
C PHE A 6 -43.01 39.31 -42.24
N SER A 7 -42.44 38.10 -42.16
CA SER A 7 -42.94 36.98 -42.95
C SER A 7 -42.91 35.69 -42.12
N LYS A 8 -44.08 35.35 -41.54
CA LYS A 8 -44.45 33.98 -41.20
C LYS A 8 -44.73 33.23 -42.51
N LEU A 9 -44.18 32.04 -42.68
CA LEU A 9 -44.85 31.00 -43.45
C LEU A 9 -44.75 29.68 -42.68
N VAL A 10 -45.92 29.26 -42.22
CA VAL A 10 -46.22 27.94 -41.69
C VAL A 10 -46.47 27.02 -42.89
N MET A 11 -45.80 25.87 -42.94
CA MET A 11 -46.36 24.68 -43.59
C MET A 11 -46.15 23.47 -42.69
N THR A 12 -47.25 23.09 -42.05
CA THR A 12 -47.56 21.74 -41.59
C THR A 12 -47.63 20.78 -42.77
N LEU A 13 -47.08 19.57 -42.67
CA LEU A 13 -47.69 18.36 -43.24
C LEU A 13 -46.97 17.08 -42.77
N SER A 14 -47.80 16.20 -42.22
CA SER A 14 -47.78 14.74 -42.40
C SER A 14 -46.67 13.91 -41.74
N VAL A 15 -47.01 13.45 -40.54
CA VAL A 15 -47.04 12.02 -40.14
C VAL A 15 -46.50 11.05 -41.21
N ARG A 16 -45.40 10.38 -40.90
CA ARG A 16 -45.21 8.93 -41.10
C ARG A 16 -44.25 8.43 -40.02
N ARG A 17 -44.84 7.87 -38.96
CA ARG A 17 -44.19 6.87 -38.12
C ARG A 17 -43.67 5.77 -39.05
N PHE A 18 -42.37 5.72 -39.29
CA PHE A 18 -41.74 4.43 -39.52
C PHE A 18 -41.34 3.88 -38.15
N LEU A 19 -42.31 3.17 -37.56
CA LEU A 19 -42.00 2.09 -36.62
C LEU A 19 -41.25 1.05 -37.43
N GLU A 20 -39.93 1.17 -37.52
CA GLU A 20 -39.11 0.04 -37.94
C GLU A 20 -38.98 -0.87 -36.71
N CYS A 21 -40.05 -1.63 -36.46
CA CYS A 21 -40.01 -2.80 -35.59
C CYS A 21 -39.07 -3.81 -36.24
N ARG A 22 -37.78 -3.66 -36.00
CA ARG A 22 -36.85 -4.77 -36.10
C ARG A 22 -37.29 -5.78 -35.05
N THR A 23 -38.11 -6.73 -35.48
CA THR A 23 -38.24 -8.01 -34.78
C THR A 23 -36.84 -8.60 -34.72
N ALA A 24 -36.20 -8.44 -33.56
CA ALA A 24 -35.00 -9.18 -33.24
C ALA A 24 -35.41 -10.65 -33.09
N THR A 25 -35.48 -11.35 -34.23
CA THR A 25 -35.52 -12.80 -34.26
C THR A 25 -34.25 -13.29 -33.58
N THR A 26 -34.39 -13.61 -32.31
CA THR A 26 -33.36 -14.25 -31.51
C THR A 26 -33.27 -15.67 -32.06
N LYS A 27 -32.37 -15.89 -33.03
CA LYS A 27 -32.02 -17.25 -33.46
C LYS A 27 -31.18 -17.87 -32.35
N THR A 28 -31.87 -18.61 -31.48
CA THR A 28 -31.29 -19.59 -30.57
C THR A 28 -30.49 -20.60 -31.39
N ILE A 29 -29.19 -20.69 -31.13
CA ILE A 29 -28.36 -21.76 -31.69
C ILE A 29 -28.61 -22.98 -30.80
N ILE A 30 -29.32 -23.95 -31.33
CA ILE A 30 -29.55 -25.25 -30.69
C ILE A 30 -28.25 -26.03 -30.82
N THR A 31 -27.60 -26.34 -29.69
CA THR A 31 -26.55 -27.36 -29.60
C THR A 31 -27.18 -28.58 -28.94
N ALA A 32 -26.74 -29.79 -29.29
CA ALA A 32 -27.40 -31.07 -29.01
C ALA A 32 -27.60 -31.44 -27.53
N GLU A 33 -27.12 -30.64 -26.57
CA GLU A 33 -27.28 -30.90 -25.14
C GLU A 33 -27.93 -29.67 -24.50
N GLY A 34 -29.22 -29.78 -24.16
CA GLY A 34 -30.15 -28.70 -23.79
C GLY A 34 -29.79 -27.90 -22.54
N LYS A 35 -28.69 -27.15 -22.57
CA LYS A 35 -28.36 -26.12 -21.58
C LYS A 35 -28.36 -24.76 -22.28
N ASP A 36 -29.38 -23.95 -22.00
CA ASP A 36 -29.46 -22.56 -22.41
C ASP A 36 -28.30 -21.76 -21.79
N VAL A 37 -27.24 -21.56 -22.56
CA VAL A 37 -26.18 -20.63 -22.18
C VAL A 37 -26.65 -19.22 -22.53
N VAL A 38 -27.15 -18.50 -21.52
CA VAL A 38 -27.44 -17.06 -21.63
C VAL A 38 -26.16 -16.35 -22.09
N LYS A 39 -26.09 -15.97 -23.37
CA LYS A 39 -25.01 -15.12 -23.88
C LYS A 39 -25.04 -13.80 -23.11
N ARG A 40 -24.07 -13.61 -22.23
CA ARG A 40 -23.88 -12.34 -21.52
C ARG A 40 -23.67 -11.26 -22.59
N LYS A 41 -24.49 -10.21 -22.57
CA LYS A 41 -24.29 -9.04 -23.44
C LYS A 41 -22.90 -8.47 -23.14
N SER A 42 -21.97 -8.67 -24.08
CA SER A 42 -20.65 -8.06 -24.05
C SER A 42 -20.85 -6.56 -24.29
N TYR A 43 -20.77 -5.76 -23.23
CA TYR A 43 -20.86 -4.30 -23.36
C TYR A 43 -19.50 -3.76 -23.80
N GLU A 44 -19.13 -4.03 -25.05
CA GLU A 44 -17.71 -4.06 -25.40
C GLU A 44 -16.95 -2.76 -25.18
N ASN A 45 -17.56 -1.56 -25.09
CA ASN A 45 -16.80 -0.33 -24.86
C ASN A 45 -17.52 0.79 -24.09
N ARG A 46 -18.62 0.47 -23.39
CA ARG A 46 -19.41 1.49 -22.66
C ARG A 46 -18.93 1.66 -21.23
N ILE A 47 -18.57 2.88 -20.89
CA ILE A 47 -18.07 3.30 -19.58
C ILE A 47 -19.13 4.11 -18.83
N THR A 48 -19.01 4.14 -17.51
CA THR A 48 -19.76 5.07 -16.67
C THR A 48 -18.92 6.33 -16.50
N LEU A 49 -19.43 7.47 -16.94
CA LEU A 49 -18.76 8.77 -16.92
C LEU A 49 -19.39 9.67 -15.85
N ILE A 50 -18.56 10.18 -14.95
CA ILE A 50 -18.92 11.17 -13.94
C ILE A 50 -18.42 12.53 -14.43
N SER A 51 -19.34 13.48 -14.65
CA SER A 51 -19.03 14.87 -15.01
C SER A 51 -18.46 15.64 -13.80
N PRO A 52 -17.81 16.81 -14.01
CA PRO A 52 -17.42 17.68 -12.90
C PRO A 52 -18.59 18.07 -11.99
N ASP A 53 -19.81 18.19 -12.56
CA ASP A 53 -21.05 18.48 -11.83
C ASP A 53 -21.60 17.26 -11.05
N ASN A 54 -20.81 16.20 -10.89
CA ASN A 54 -21.19 14.90 -10.31
C ASN A 54 -22.35 14.17 -11.03
N SER A 55 -22.74 14.61 -12.24
CA SER A 55 -23.74 13.91 -13.05
C SER A 55 -23.16 12.62 -13.65
N VAL A 56 -23.92 11.53 -13.54
CA VAL A 56 -23.52 10.20 -14.02
C VAL A 56 -24.19 9.92 -15.37
N SER A 57 -23.38 9.64 -16.39
CA SER A 57 -23.86 9.27 -17.72
C SER A 57 -23.15 8.00 -18.23
N ILE A 58 -23.78 7.28 -19.14
CA ILE A 58 -23.18 6.09 -19.76
C ILE A 58 -22.79 6.49 -21.17
N THR A 59 -21.52 6.33 -21.52
CA THR A 59 -20.97 6.82 -22.79
C THR A 59 -19.83 5.90 -23.25
N ASP A 60 -19.47 5.98 -24.53
CA ASP A 60 -18.32 5.24 -25.07
C ASP A 60 -17.00 5.93 -24.69
N MET A 61 -15.92 5.16 -24.54
CA MET A 61 -14.59 5.69 -24.21
C MET A 61 -14.15 6.83 -25.14
N LYS A 62 -14.31 6.66 -26.45
CA LYS A 62 -13.92 7.66 -27.45
C LYS A 62 -14.67 8.98 -27.29
N ASN A 63 -15.96 8.90 -26.98
CA ASN A 63 -16.76 10.11 -26.80
C ASN A 63 -16.37 10.83 -25.50
N ALA A 64 -16.10 10.09 -24.41
CA ALA A 64 -15.59 10.67 -23.17
C ALA A 64 -14.24 11.38 -23.36
N GLN A 65 -13.32 10.80 -24.15
CA GLN A 65 -12.05 11.44 -24.53
C GLN A 65 -12.28 12.72 -25.35
N SER A 66 -13.19 12.70 -26.32
CA SER A 66 -13.55 13.91 -27.07
C SER A 66 -14.13 15.01 -26.17
N ILE A 67 -14.95 14.66 -25.18
CA ILE A 67 -15.49 15.62 -24.21
C ILE A 67 -14.37 16.18 -23.33
N SER A 68 -13.43 15.33 -22.89
CA SER A 68 -12.32 15.77 -22.05
C SER A 68 -11.42 16.76 -22.80
N ILE A 69 -11.09 16.47 -24.07
CA ILE A 69 -10.29 17.37 -24.92
C ILE A 69 -11.05 18.67 -25.19
N ARG A 70 -12.33 18.60 -25.57
CA ARG A 70 -13.13 19.79 -25.91
C ARG A 70 -13.29 20.77 -24.74
N ARG A 71 -13.31 20.26 -23.51
CA ARG A 71 -13.54 21.05 -22.28
C ARG A 71 -12.26 21.28 -21.47
N ASP A 72 -11.10 20.90 -22.00
CA ASP A 72 -9.81 20.92 -21.30
C ASP A 72 -9.82 20.22 -19.91
N LEU A 73 -10.58 19.12 -19.83
CA LEU A 73 -10.69 18.28 -18.64
C LEU A 73 -9.79 17.04 -18.77
N LYS A 74 -9.48 16.44 -17.62
CA LYS A 74 -8.78 15.16 -17.54
C LYS A 74 -9.77 14.03 -17.31
N LEU A 75 -9.71 13.02 -18.16
CA LEU A 75 -10.46 11.78 -18.01
C LEU A 75 -9.66 10.80 -17.14
N VAL A 76 -10.12 10.58 -15.90
CA VAL A 76 -9.42 9.76 -14.90
C VAL A 76 -10.22 8.51 -14.59
N LYS A 77 -9.58 7.34 -14.61
CA LYS A 77 -10.20 6.08 -14.19
C LYS A 77 -10.23 6.02 -12.67
N ILE A 78 -11.42 5.89 -12.08
CA ILE A 78 -11.60 5.81 -10.62
C ILE A 78 -11.75 4.35 -10.18
N GLN A 79 -12.55 3.57 -10.91
CA GLN A 79 -12.83 2.17 -10.58
C GLN A 79 -12.82 1.30 -11.84
N ASP A 80 -12.28 0.08 -11.72
CA ASP A 80 -12.22 -0.88 -12.82
C ASP A 80 -13.57 -1.51 -13.14
N VAL A 81 -14.35 -1.85 -12.10
CA VAL A 81 -15.68 -2.46 -12.24
C VAL A 81 -16.57 -1.94 -11.13
N ASP A 82 -17.62 -1.22 -11.50
CA ASP A 82 -18.69 -0.84 -10.58
C ASP A 82 -19.56 -2.07 -10.21
N SER A 83 -19.87 -2.23 -8.92
CA SER A 83 -20.68 -3.33 -8.41
C SER A 83 -22.09 -3.37 -9.02
N LYS A 84 -22.66 -2.22 -9.37
CA LYS A 84 -24.02 -2.13 -9.93
C LYS A 84 -24.03 -2.36 -11.43
N THR A 85 -23.21 -1.62 -12.17
CA THR A 85 -23.26 -1.59 -13.63
C THR A 85 -22.29 -2.57 -14.29
N ARG A 86 -21.33 -3.12 -13.54
CA ARG A 86 -20.21 -3.94 -14.04
C ARG A 86 -19.40 -3.23 -15.15
N ARG A 87 -19.38 -1.90 -15.13
CA ARG A 87 -18.63 -1.05 -16.07
C ARG A 87 -17.50 -0.35 -15.34
N PRO A 88 -16.39 -0.02 -16.02
CA PRO A 88 -15.39 0.86 -15.46
C PRO A 88 -15.96 2.28 -15.30
N VAL A 89 -15.57 2.93 -14.20
CA VAL A 89 -16.02 4.27 -13.84
C VAL A 89 -14.88 5.25 -14.10
N PHE A 90 -15.19 6.25 -14.92
CA PHE A 90 -14.30 7.35 -15.23
C PHE A 90 -14.90 8.66 -14.73
N LYS A 91 -14.05 9.56 -14.27
CA LYS A 91 -14.42 10.90 -13.83
C LYS A 91 -13.72 11.94 -14.69
N LEU A 92 -14.46 12.94 -15.13
CA LEU A 92 -13.91 14.15 -15.70
C LEU A 92 -13.53 15.10 -14.56
N MET A 93 -12.27 15.50 -14.52
CA MET A 93 -11.73 16.39 -13.51
C MET A 93 -11.11 17.60 -14.17
N THR A 94 -11.17 18.75 -13.50
CA THR A 94 -10.38 19.91 -13.91
C THR A 94 -8.90 19.66 -13.65
N ASN A 95 -8.03 20.39 -14.34
CA ASN A 95 -6.58 20.24 -14.15
C ASN A 95 -6.16 20.55 -12.70
N ALA A 96 -6.78 21.56 -12.07
CA ALA A 96 -6.51 21.94 -10.68
C ALA A 96 -6.89 20.81 -9.70
N GLU A 97 -8.08 20.24 -9.84
CA GLU A 97 -8.54 19.12 -9.00
C GLU A 97 -7.66 17.88 -9.18
N TYR A 98 -7.29 17.56 -10.42
CA TYR A 98 -6.41 16.43 -10.72
C TYR A 98 -5.06 16.56 -10.02
N HIS A 99 -4.45 17.76 -10.06
CA HIS A 99 -3.20 18.01 -9.35
C HIS A 99 -3.36 17.94 -7.82
N ALA A 100 -4.45 18.46 -7.26
CA ALA A 100 -4.72 18.39 -5.83
C ALA A 100 -4.90 16.95 -5.34
N GLU A 101 -5.64 16.12 -6.09
CA GLU A 101 -5.81 14.70 -5.77
C GLU A 101 -4.48 13.94 -5.87
N GLU A 102 -3.67 14.22 -6.90
CA GLU A 102 -2.36 13.59 -7.07
C GLU A 102 -1.37 13.98 -5.95
N LEU A 103 -1.39 15.24 -5.51
CA LEU A 103 -0.62 15.68 -4.35
C LEU A 103 -1.09 15.00 -3.06
N SER A 104 -2.41 14.85 -2.89
CA SER A 104 -3.00 14.18 -1.72
C SER A 104 -2.62 12.69 -1.69
N LYS A 105 -2.74 11.99 -2.82
CA LYS A 105 -2.29 10.59 -2.98
C LYS A 105 -0.79 10.44 -2.72
N ARG A 106 0.03 11.40 -3.17
CA ARG A 106 1.47 11.40 -2.90
C ARG A 106 1.75 11.55 -1.40
N LYS A 107 1.07 12.47 -0.72
CA LYS A 107 1.18 12.66 0.73
C LYS A 107 0.74 11.41 1.48
N GLU A 108 -0.39 10.80 1.12
CA GLU A 108 -0.89 9.57 1.75
C GLU A 108 0.10 8.40 1.57
N LYS A 109 0.65 8.23 0.37
CA LYS A 109 1.70 7.23 0.13
C LYS A 109 2.96 7.52 0.93
N GLN A 110 3.31 8.79 1.12
CA GLN A 110 4.47 9.19 1.93
C GLN A 110 4.20 8.91 3.42
N THR A 111 3.04 9.26 3.95
CA THR A 111 2.67 8.96 5.34
C THR A 111 2.57 7.46 5.58
N ALA A 112 2.02 6.70 4.63
CA ALA A 112 2.02 5.23 4.72
C ALA A 112 3.44 4.64 4.73
N ARG A 113 4.38 5.20 3.94
CA ARG A 113 5.80 4.81 3.97
C ARG A 113 6.50 5.20 5.27
N LEU A 114 6.14 6.33 5.87
CA LEU A 114 6.67 6.75 7.17
C LEU A 114 6.09 5.90 8.31
N ASN A 115 4.83 5.50 8.19
CA ASN A 115 4.14 4.61 9.13
C ASN A 115 4.59 3.15 8.98
N ASN A 116 5.17 2.76 7.83
CA ASN A 116 5.92 1.52 7.70
C ASN A 116 7.18 1.66 8.56
N THR A 117 7.14 1.05 9.74
CA THR A 117 8.07 1.34 10.83
C THR A 117 9.49 0.88 10.60
N ASN A 118 9.76 0.12 9.54
CA ASN A 118 11.10 -0.29 9.20
C ASN A 118 11.51 0.48 7.94
N LYS A 119 12.50 1.37 8.07
CA LYS A 119 13.02 2.17 6.94
C LYS A 119 13.79 1.32 5.91
N GLY A 120 14.09 0.07 6.26
CA GLY A 120 14.79 -0.91 5.43
C GLY A 120 15.76 -1.76 6.23
N GLU A 121 16.49 -2.61 5.53
CA GLU A 121 17.46 -3.54 6.13
C GLU A 121 18.91 -3.05 5.97
N LYS A 122 19.76 -3.35 6.94
CA LYS A 122 21.21 -3.10 6.92
C LYS A 122 21.98 -4.35 7.33
N LEU A 123 23.02 -4.69 6.57
CA LEU A 123 23.90 -5.81 6.86
C LEU A 123 25.15 -5.32 7.60
N ILE A 124 25.48 -5.95 8.73
CA ILE A 124 26.75 -5.80 9.42
C ILE A 124 27.43 -7.16 9.47
N THR A 125 28.67 -7.21 9.01
CA THR A 125 29.51 -8.40 9.07
C THR A 125 30.62 -8.18 10.08
N LEU A 126 30.80 -9.12 11.00
CA LEU A 126 31.89 -9.16 11.97
C LEU A 126 32.72 -10.42 11.73
N SER A 127 34.01 -10.39 12.08
CA SER A 127 34.86 -11.58 12.08
C SER A 127 34.88 -12.25 13.46
N SER A 128 35.06 -13.56 13.53
CA SER A 128 35.26 -14.29 14.79
C SER A 128 36.56 -13.94 15.52
N ARG A 129 37.51 -13.26 14.85
CA ARG A 129 38.80 -12.81 15.41
C ARG A 129 38.78 -11.33 15.84
N ILE A 130 37.60 -10.70 15.87
CA ILE A 130 37.44 -9.29 16.26
C ILE A 130 37.94 -9.05 17.68
N GLY A 131 38.64 -7.93 17.89
CA GLY A 131 39.06 -7.50 19.23
C GLY A 131 37.93 -6.82 20.00
N GLU A 132 38.02 -6.80 21.32
CA GLU A 132 36.98 -6.24 22.22
C GLU A 132 36.60 -4.79 21.87
N HIS A 133 37.60 -3.94 21.58
CA HIS A 133 37.35 -2.54 21.24
C HIS A 133 36.55 -2.37 19.94
N ASP A 134 36.86 -3.18 18.92
CA ASP A 134 36.17 -3.15 17.63
C ASP A 134 34.76 -3.75 17.76
N LEU A 135 34.61 -4.81 18.57
CA LEU A 135 33.30 -5.37 18.89
C LEU A 135 32.39 -4.32 19.51
N MET A 136 32.86 -3.58 20.52
CA MET A 136 32.07 -2.53 21.16
C MET A 136 31.74 -1.39 20.19
N THR A 137 32.63 -1.06 19.25
CA THR A 137 32.36 -0.08 18.20
C THR A 137 31.29 -0.59 17.22
N GLY A 138 31.33 -1.87 16.86
CA GLY A 138 30.31 -2.56 16.09
C GLY A 138 28.95 -2.53 16.78
N VAL A 139 28.89 -2.80 18.08
CA VAL A 139 27.67 -2.72 18.90
C VAL A 139 27.10 -1.30 18.90
N ARG A 140 27.91 -0.26 19.11
CA ARG A 140 27.46 1.14 19.02
C ARG A 140 26.90 1.48 17.64
N LYS A 141 27.50 0.96 16.56
CA LYS A 141 26.98 1.12 15.20
C LYS A 141 25.62 0.44 15.03
N MET A 142 25.45 -0.78 15.56
CA MET A 142 24.16 -1.49 15.54
C MET A 142 23.09 -0.68 16.27
N MET A 143 23.37 -0.20 17.49
CA MET A 143 22.43 0.61 18.28
C MET A 143 21.99 1.87 17.52
N LYS A 144 22.92 2.61 16.90
CA LYS A 144 22.59 3.79 16.07
C LYS A 144 21.72 3.47 14.85
N LEU A 145 21.82 2.25 14.29
CA LEU A 145 20.98 1.84 13.16
C LEU A 145 19.57 1.45 13.63
N VAL A 146 19.49 0.74 14.75
CA VAL A 146 18.22 0.38 15.39
C VAL A 146 17.45 1.64 15.80
N GLU A 147 18.11 2.62 16.42
CA GLU A 147 17.53 3.91 16.80
C GLU A 147 16.91 4.65 15.59
N LYS A 148 17.55 4.54 14.43
CA LYS A 148 17.05 5.10 13.16
C LYS A 148 15.89 4.30 12.56
N GLN A 149 15.40 3.26 13.23
CA GLN A 149 14.35 2.35 12.77
C GLN A 149 14.76 1.51 11.54
N TYR A 150 16.03 1.08 11.51
CA TYR A 150 16.50 0.07 10.55
C TYR A 150 16.51 -1.32 11.17
N GLU A 151 16.22 -2.31 10.33
CA GLU A 151 16.37 -3.71 10.64
C GLU A 151 17.81 -4.14 10.36
N VAL A 152 18.52 -4.64 11.37
CA VAL A 152 19.95 -4.94 11.24
C VAL A 152 20.16 -6.44 11.15
N LYS A 153 20.66 -6.92 10.02
CA LYS A 153 21.14 -8.30 9.85
C LYS A 153 22.60 -8.35 10.25
N VAL A 154 22.93 -9.16 11.24
CA VAL A 154 24.31 -9.35 11.72
C VAL A 154 24.80 -10.72 11.29
N VAL A 155 25.98 -10.76 10.69
CA VAL A 155 26.68 -11.99 10.30
C VAL A 155 28.04 -12.00 10.99
N ILE A 156 28.30 -13.00 11.81
CA ILE A 156 29.61 -13.24 12.39
C ILE A 156 30.25 -14.35 11.55
N ALA A 157 31.27 -13.99 10.76
CA ALA A 157 32.01 -14.89 9.90
C ALA A 157 33.16 -15.54 10.67
N GLY A 158 33.15 -16.86 10.76
CA GLY A 158 34.22 -17.67 11.33
C GLY A 158 35.06 -18.34 10.25
N GLU A 159 36.38 -18.24 10.37
CA GLU A 159 37.33 -18.89 9.46
C GLU A 159 37.86 -20.22 10.03
N ASP A 160 37.92 -20.34 11.36
CA ASP A 160 38.58 -21.46 12.04
C ASP A 160 37.61 -22.54 12.54
N ALA A 161 38.11 -23.76 12.80
CA ALA A 161 37.32 -24.82 13.43
C ALA A 161 36.80 -24.44 14.84
N ALA A 162 37.57 -23.65 15.59
CA ALA A 162 37.17 -23.08 16.88
C ALA A 162 36.33 -21.78 16.75
N ALA A 163 35.90 -21.41 15.54
CA ALA A 163 35.18 -20.17 15.33
C ALA A 163 33.74 -20.22 15.85
N THR A 164 33.15 -21.40 16.02
CA THR A 164 31.80 -21.56 16.58
C THR A 164 31.72 -20.99 18.00
N ASP A 165 32.59 -21.46 18.90
CA ASP A 165 32.61 -21.02 20.30
C ASP A 165 32.92 -19.52 20.44
N LYS A 166 33.84 -19.01 19.60
CA LYS A 166 34.16 -17.57 19.57
C LYS A 166 32.98 -16.74 19.09
N SER A 167 32.26 -17.20 18.07
CA SER A 167 31.08 -16.51 17.53
C SER A 167 29.94 -16.49 18.53
N GLU A 168 29.78 -17.54 19.34
CA GLU A 168 28.78 -17.59 20.42
C GLU A 168 29.10 -16.62 21.54
N LYS A 169 30.38 -16.51 21.95
CA LYS A 169 30.82 -15.50 22.94
C LYS A 169 30.52 -14.08 22.45
N ILE A 170 30.88 -13.77 21.20
CA ILE A 170 30.60 -12.47 20.58
C ILE A 170 29.08 -12.21 20.56
N TYR A 171 28.28 -13.21 20.17
CA TYR A 171 26.83 -13.09 20.17
C TYR A 171 26.28 -12.74 21.57
N HIS A 172 26.79 -13.38 22.62
CA HIS A 172 26.31 -13.16 23.98
C HIS A 172 26.65 -11.74 24.48
N VAL A 173 27.83 -11.22 24.12
CA VAL A 173 28.20 -9.82 24.40
C VAL A 173 27.23 -8.87 23.69
N ILE A 174 26.98 -9.09 22.40
CA ILE A 174 26.03 -8.27 21.64
C ILE A 174 24.64 -8.34 22.27
N GLU A 175 24.16 -9.54 22.58
CA GLU A 175 22.84 -9.80 23.18
C GLU A 175 22.63 -9.01 24.48
N THR A 176 23.63 -9.04 25.37
CA THR A 176 23.59 -8.31 26.64
C THR A 176 23.51 -6.80 26.44
N GLN A 177 24.27 -6.27 25.49
CA GLN A 177 24.32 -4.83 25.23
C GLN A 177 23.06 -4.30 24.52
N VAL A 178 22.45 -5.11 23.63
CA VAL A 178 21.35 -4.65 22.78
C VAL A 178 19.95 -4.98 23.32
N LYS A 179 19.85 -5.76 24.41
CA LYS A 179 18.59 -6.23 25.03
C LYS A 179 17.57 -5.12 25.32
N ASN A 180 18.05 -3.93 25.69
CA ASN A 180 17.20 -2.81 26.07
C ASN A 180 16.64 -2.03 24.87
N ALA A 181 17.32 -2.06 23.72
CA ALA A 181 17.00 -1.22 22.56
C ALA A 181 16.36 -1.99 21.39
N CYS A 182 16.57 -3.30 21.31
CA CYS A 182 16.09 -4.09 20.17
C CYS A 182 15.66 -5.50 20.58
N LYS A 183 14.83 -6.09 19.73
CA LYS A 183 14.47 -7.51 19.81
C LYS A 183 15.34 -8.31 18.86
N ILE A 184 16.04 -9.32 19.39
CA ILE A 184 16.83 -10.25 18.59
C ILE A 184 15.90 -11.33 18.02
N VAL A 185 16.06 -11.64 16.74
CA VAL A 185 15.24 -12.57 15.98
C VAL A 185 16.13 -13.42 15.07
N GLN A 186 15.71 -14.66 14.80
CA GLN A 186 16.34 -15.56 13.83
C GLN A 186 17.85 -15.83 14.05
N LYS A 187 18.25 -16.20 15.27
CA LYS A 187 19.59 -16.77 15.51
C LYS A 187 19.73 -18.09 14.76
N ARG A 188 20.69 -18.19 13.84
CA ARG A 188 20.93 -19.37 12.99
C ARG A 188 22.42 -19.53 12.71
N MET A 189 22.92 -20.75 12.80
CA MET A 189 24.24 -21.11 12.29
C MET A 189 24.13 -21.56 10.83
N LYS A 190 24.99 -21.03 9.96
CA LYS A 190 25.15 -21.48 8.56
C LYS A 190 26.63 -21.72 8.28
N GLY A 191 27.04 -22.99 8.32
CA GLY A 191 28.46 -23.36 8.30
C GLY A 191 29.20 -22.69 9.46
N ASN A 192 30.34 -22.09 9.17
CA ASN A 192 31.16 -21.39 10.17
C ASN A 192 30.67 -19.94 10.45
N SER A 193 29.49 -19.56 9.98
CA SER A 193 28.94 -18.20 10.18
C SER A 193 27.67 -18.19 11.02
N LEU A 194 27.64 -17.40 12.09
CA LEU A 194 26.43 -17.12 12.88
C LEU A 194 25.67 -15.95 12.26
N ARG A 195 24.36 -16.08 12.09
CA ARG A 195 23.49 -15.02 11.56
C ARG A 195 22.33 -14.77 12.50
N PHE A 196 22.01 -13.49 12.71
CA PHE A 196 20.84 -13.08 13.47
C PHE A 196 20.36 -11.71 13.01
N GLN A 197 19.19 -11.31 13.48
CA GLN A 197 18.54 -10.08 13.08
C GLN A 197 18.12 -9.28 14.31
N LEU A 198 18.33 -7.97 14.26
CA LEU A 198 17.91 -7.02 15.28
C LEU A 198 16.73 -6.21 14.73
N LEU A 199 15.60 -6.29 15.42
CA LEU A 199 14.42 -5.50 15.13
C LEU A 199 14.32 -4.33 16.11
N PRO A 200 14.09 -3.11 15.64
CA PRO A 200 13.86 -1.97 16.53
C PRO A 200 12.61 -2.21 17.37
N LEU A 201 12.74 -1.98 18.68
CA LEU A 201 11.57 -1.91 19.55
C LEU A 201 10.85 -0.62 19.20
N ARG A 202 9.54 -0.72 18.90
CA ARG A 202 8.72 0.47 18.92
C ARG A 202 8.60 0.89 20.37
N GLU A 203 8.85 2.16 20.65
CA GLU A 203 8.38 2.79 21.88
C GLU A 203 6.84 2.81 21.81
N SER A 204 6.20 1.66 22.05
CA SER A 204 4.88 1.69 22.66
C SER A 204 5.14 2.25 24.05
N SER A 205 4.57 3.41 24.35
CA SER A 205 4.52 4.02 25.67
C SER A 205 4.16 3.01 26.75
N SER A 206 5.17 2.34 27.30
CA SER A 206 5.08 1.34 28.35
C SER A 206 6.20 1.61 29.33
N GLN A 207 6.04 2.68 30.10
CA GLN A 207 6.73 2.86 31.38
C GLN A 207 6.33 1.68 32.28
N GLY A 208 7.16 0.65 32.34
CA GLY A 208 7.15 -0.36 33.38
C GLY A 208 8.22 -0.02 34.41
N ASN A 209 7.93 0.95 35.30
CA ASN A 209 8.69 1.11 36.53
C ASN A 209 8.46 -0.11 37.41
N ASN A 210 9.44 -1.02 37.46
CA ASN A 210 9.56 -1.96 38.58
C ASN A 210 10.92 -1.71 39.23
N THR A 211 10.94 -0.65 40.05
CA THR A 211 11.96 -0.44 41.07
C THR A 211 11.92 -1.64 42.00
N SER A 212 13.03 -2.37 42.04
CA SER A 212 13.29 -3.38 43.05
C SER A 212 13.61 -2.63 44.33
N ASP A 213 12.74 -2.71 45.34
CA ASP A 213 13.08 -2.27 46.69
C ASP A 213 13.53 -3.51 47.48
N SER A 214 14.84 -3.64 47.59
CA SER A 214 15.51 -4.58 48.44
C SER A 214 15.49 -4.05 49.87
N ASN A 215 14.72 -4.68 50.76
CA ASN A 215 14.90 -4.52 52.20
C ASN A 215 15.26 -5.89 52.80
N GLN A 216 16.54 -6.06 53.10
CA GLN A 216 17.06 -7.18 53.88
C GLN A 216 16.96 -6.83 55.37
N ASN A 217 16.41 -7.80 56.12
CA ASN A 217 16.76 -8.21 57.48
C ASN A 217 16.70 -7.18 58.61
N ASP A 218 15.80 -7.44 59.57
CA ASP A 218 16.30 -7.74 60.90
C ASP A 218 15.47 -8.85 61.56
N LYS A 219 16.15 -9.85 62.10
CA LYS A 219 15.57 -10.91 62.93
C LYS A 219 15.99 -10.64 64.37
N ASP A 220 15.10 -11.00 65.28
CA ASP A 220 15.37 -11.43 66.66
C ASP A 220 15.20 -10.38 67.77
N LYS A 221 14.08 -10.49 68.53
CA LYS A 221 14.06 -10.89 69.95
C LYS A 221 12.67 -10.75 70.61
N GLY A 222 12.09 -11.89 70.99
CA GLY A 222 11.53 -12.15 72.33
C GLY A 222 10.16 -11.59 72.74
N PRO A 223 9.33 -12.37 73.47
CA PRO A 223 7.96 -12.00 73.84
C PRO A 223 7.86 -11.31 75.21
N LEU A 224 6.83 -10.50 75.42
CA LEU A 224 6.09 -10.28 76.67
C LEU A 224 4.72 -9.68 76.34
#